data_AF-A0A2E8U837-F1
#
_entry.id   AF-A0A2E8U837-F1
#
_cell.length_a   1.000
_cell.length_b   1.000
_cell.length_c   1.000
_cell.angle_alpha   90.00
_cell.angle_beta   90.00
_cell.angle_gamma   90.00
#
_symmetry.space_group_name_H-M   'P 1'
#
loop_
_entity.id
_entity.type
_entity.pdbx_description
1 polymer ?
#
loop_
_entity_poly.entity_id
_entity_poly.type
_entity_poly.pdbx_seq_one_letter_code
_entity_poly.pdbx_strand_id
1 'polypeptide(L)'
;MNLAKLKNEEALAKLASVPYSFLGIKEAGEGVSETYPRTAVPVDGSFSLAGMLKGKGTELTLEFGSGGKVLHTEKVVLDRKAHASDSGLARRMWAQKKIAELELRPNKHEDEITELGKEHSIVTRNTSLIVLDRLEDYVTHRIIPPEADLRQQYFAKIEQQQKEKEKSREGRIAGVIKKFEQRVAWWNKTFQFGPGKPKTSDSGAFQDGLLRGRIRSGSSTLQAAPQETAELERAIEESRMRQNRALPSLNAASIDSNTFAAESLSERRDNQLDDLALADESLDQIGAQRLTTGTLNGKQQAKSSDPAGAIKLKKWNPKTPYLAKLKKAREGEWYSVYLTERKENEGSSAFFLDVSDFFLEKKQPVLALRILSNVAEMELENPQLLRILGYRLMQIGRPKLAVAVFEEVLKMREEEPQSYRDLALALAADKQHQRAVDLLRQVVEGKWNGRFPEIELTALNEMNAIIATCGEQLAA
;
A
#
# COMPACT_ATOMS: atom_id res chain seq x y z
N MET A 1 37.26 -4.49 8.34
CA MET A 1 38.13 -4.31 9.54
C MET A 1 37.24 -4.35 10.77
N ASN A 2 37.48 -5.27 11.71
CA ASN A 2 36.68 -5.34 12.94
C ASN A 2 37.40 -4.57 14.06
N LEU A 3 36.97 -3.33 14.29
CA LEU A 3 37.55 -2.41 15.28
C LEU A 3 37.41 -2.91 16.73
N ALA A 4 36.46 -3.81 17.01
CA ALA A 4 36.24 -4.34 18.36
C ALA A 4 37.30 -5.36 18.82
N LYS A 5 38.18 -5.81 17.90
CA LYS A 5 39.21 -6.83 18.19
C LYS A 5 40.64 -6.32 18.03
N LEU A 6 40.83 -5.05 17.67
CA LEU A 6 42.15 -4.47 17.37
C LEU A 6 42.52 -3.44 18.44
N LYS A 7 43.81 -3.38 18.80
CA LYS A 7 44.33 -2.29 19.62
C LYS A 7 44.36 -1.00 18.79
N ASN A 8 44.18 0.15 19.45
CA ASN A 8 44.09 1.46 18.77
C ASN A 8 45.29 1.73 17.85
N GLU A 9 46.50 1.35 18.26
CA GLU A 9 47.72 1.52 17.46
C GLU A 9 47.72 0.67 16.18
N GLU A 10 47.25 -0.58 16.27
CA GLU A 10 47.13 -1.49 15.13
C GLU A 10 46.03 -1.05 14.16
N ALA A 11 44.91 -0.53 14.69
CA ALA A 11 43.83 0.03 13.89
C ALA A 11 44.30 1.28 13.12
N LEU A 12 45.09 2.14 13.75
CA LEU A 12 45.63 3.36 13.13
C LEU A 12 46.64 3.03 12.02
N ALA A 13 47.51 2.03 12.24
CA ALA A 13 48.44 1.55 11.22
C ALA A 13 47.73 0.93 10.01
N LYS A 14 46.64 0.19 10.22
CA LYS A 14 45.81 -0.38 9.15
C LYS A 14 45.02 0.69 8.37
N LEU A 15 44.66 1.82 8.99
CA LEU A 15 44.01 2.95 8.31
C LEU A 15 44.98 3.82 7.51
N ALA A 16 46.24 3.92 7.97
CA ALA A 16 47.27 4.76 7.34
C ALA A 16 47.98 4.08 6.14
N SER A 17 47.71 2.79 5.88
CA SER A 17 48.34 2.03 4.80
C SER A 17 47.35 1.67 3.70
N VAL A 18 47.81 1.66 2.45
CA VAL A 18 47.00 1.17 1.34
C VAL A 18 47.03 -0.37 1.37
N PRO A 19 45.89 -1.04 1.59
CA PRO A 19 45.87 -2.47 1.83
C PRO A 19 46.32 -3.25 0.60
N TYR A 20 47.13 -4.29 0.84
CA TYR A 20 47.40 -5.29 -0.17
C TYR A 20 46.09 -6.00 -0.53
N SER A 21 45.73 -5.99 -1.81
CA SER A 21 44.41 -6.37 -2.29
C SER A 21 44.51 -7.26 -3.52
N PHE A 22 43.52 -8.12 -3.70
CA PHE A 22 43.23 -8.71 -5.01
C PHE A 22 42.76 -7.59 -5.94
N LEU A 23 43.36 -7.47 -7.11
CA LEU A 23 43.07 -6.41 -8.08
C LEU A 23 42.18 -6.91 -9.23
N GLY A 24 42.29 -8.19 -9.60
CA GLY A 24 41.48 -8.77 -10.66
C GLY A 24 42.11 -10.01 -11.29
N ILE A 25 41.54 -10.44 -12.42
CA ILE A 25 42.01 -11.57 -13.21
C ILE A 25 42.49 -11.03 -14.56
N LYS A 26 43.77 -11.21 -14.88
CA LYS A 26 44.39 -10.66 -16.10
C LYS A 26 43.95 -11.38 -17.37
N GLU A 27 43.88 -12.70 -17.27
CA GLU A 27 43.55 -13.61 -18.36
C GLU A 27 42.44 -14.53 -17.87
N ALA A 28 41.23 -13.98 -17.75
CA ALA A 28 40.04 -14.82 -17.70
C ALA A 28 39.85 -15.37 -19.12
N GLY A 29 40.53 -16.48 -19.46
CA GLY A 29 40.23 -17.19 -20.69
C GLY A 29 38.72 -17.42 -20.81
N GLU A 30 38.20 -17.62 -22.02
CA GLU A 30 36.77 -17.89 -22.27
C GLU A 30 36.20 -19.08 -21.45
N GLY A 31 37.08 -19.83 -20.77
CA GLY A 31 36.80 -20.95 -19.90
C GLY A 31 36.27 -20.62 -18.49
N VAL A 32 36.10 -19.38 -18.03
CA VAL A 32 35.46 -19.10 -16.72
C VAL A 32 34.43 -17.98 -16.81
N SER A 33 33.29 -18.14 -16.13
CA SER A 33 32.27 -17.11 -15.96
C SER A 33 31.87 -16.94 -14.50
N GLU A 34 31.14 -15.87 -14.19
CA GLU A 34 30.58 -15.63 -12.86
C GLU A 34 31.64 -15.72 -11.75
N THR A 35 32.78 -15.06 -11.99
CA THR A 35 33.88 -14.99 -11.03
C THR A 35 33.59 -13.93 -9.97
N TYR A 36 33.80 -14.28 -8.70
CA TYR A 36 33.55 -13.43 -7.55
C TYR A 36 34.69 -13.57 -6.52
N PRO A 37 35.16 -12.47 -5.91
CA PRO A 37 34.71 -11.08 -6.12
C PRO A 37 35.15 -10.50 -7.48
N ARG A 38 34.33 -9.61 -8.09
CA ARG A 38 34.68 -8.90 -9.34
C ARG A 38 35.47 -7.62 -9.12
N THR A 39 35.36 -7.05 -7.93
CA THR A 39 36.03 -5.80 -7.55
C THR A 39 37.26 -6.10 -6.71
N ALA A 40 38.12 -5.09 -6.54
CA ALA A 40 39.28 -5.21 -5.68
C ALA A 40 38.86 -5.44 -4.22
N VAL A 41 39.45 -6.45 -3.57
CA VAL A 41 39.15 -6.81 -2.18
C VAL A 41 40.46 -6.92 -1.39
N PRO A 42 40.58 -6.26 -0.21
CA PRO A 42 41.73 -6.42 0.67
C PRO A 42 41.99 -7.88 1.04
N VAL A 43 43.25 -8.29 1.01
CA VAL A 43 43.68 -9.64 1.39
C VAL A 43 44.41 -9.58 2.72
N ASP A 44 43.90 -10.32 3.71
CA ASP A 44 44.53 -10.46 5.03
C ASP A 44 44.68 -11.97 5.32
N GLY A 45 45.89 -12.51 5.10
CA GLY A 45 46.20 -13.93 5.22
C GLY A 45 45.73 -14.76 4.01
N SER A 46 44.49 -15.25 4.04
CA SER A 46 43.95 -16.16 3.02
C SER A 46 42.99 -15.48 2.05
N PHE A 47 43.06 -15.83 0.77
CA PHE A 47 42.16 -15.35 -0.27
C PHE A 47 41.42 -16.52 -0.93
N SER A 48 40.17 -16.29 -1.30
CA SER A 48 39.39 -17.24 -2.09
C SER A 48 38.65 -16.51 -3.21
N LEU A 49 38.67 -17.12 -4.39
CA LEU A 49 37.91 -16.74 -5.57
C LEU A 49 36.96 -17.89 -5.90
N ALA A 50 35.72 -17.60 -6.27
CA ALA A 50 34.82 -18.60 -6.85
C ALA A 50 34.40 -18.19 -8.25
N GLY A 51 34.15 -19.17 -9.10
CA GLY A 51 33.71 -18.96 -10.47
C GLY A 51 33.20 -20.26 -11.09
N MET A 52 32.57 -20.15 -12.25
CA MET A 52 32.03 -21.28 -13.00
C MET A 52 32.97 -21.60 -14.17
N LEU A 53 33.57 -22.79 -14.12
CA LEU A 53 34.42 -23.30 -15.20
C LEU A 53 33.56 -23.74 -16.40
N LYS A 54 33.77 -23.09 -17.54
CA LYS A 54 33.24 -23.45 -18.85
C LYS A 54 34.25 -24.36 -19.57
N GLY A 55 34.01 -25.67 -19.55
CA GLY A 55 34.81 -26.64 -20.30
C GLY A 55 35.57 -27.64 -19.44
N LYS A 56 36.72 -28.13 -19.93
CA LYS A 56 37.50 -29.21 -19.30
C LYS A 56 38.58 -28.68 -18.35
N GLY A 57 39.10 -27.49 -18.59
CA GLY A 57 40.11 -26.84 -17.77
C GLY A 57 40.52 -25.49 -18.34
N THR A 58 41.21 -24.68 -17.54
CA THR A 58 41.71 -23.35 -17.93
C THR A 58 42.85 -22.93 -17.01
N GLU A 59 43.71 -22.03 -17.48
CA GLU A 59 44.65 -21.28 -16.65
C GLU A 59 44.02 -19.93 -16.28
N LEU A 60 44.25 -19.47 -15.05
CA LEU A 60 43.85 -18.16 -14.54
C LEU A 60 45.07 -17.46 -13.94
N THR A 61 45.27 -16.20 -14.30
CA THR A 61 46.29 -15.36 -13.67
C THR A 61 45.62 -14.34 -12.76
N LEU A 62 45.81 -14.50 -11.44
CA LEU A 62 45.31 -13.60 -10.40
C LEU A 62 46.31 -12.48 -10.14
N GLU A 63 45.85 -11.24 -10.09
CA GLU A 63 46.69 -10.09 -9.82
C GLU A 63 46.44 -9.54 -8.42
N PHE A 64 47.52 -9.32 -7.67
CA PHE A 64 47.49 -8.74 -6.33
C PHE A 64 48.42 -7.54 -6.25
N GLY A 65 48.07 -6.57 -5.41
CA GLY A 65 48.90 -5.38 -5.25
C GLY A 65 48.31 -4.33 -4.33
N SER A 66 48.89 -3.14 -4.35
CA SER A 66 48.48 -2.03 -3.48
C SER A 66 48.42 -0.73 -4.30
N GLY A 67 47.41 0.10 -4.02
CA GLY A 67 47.20 1.38 -4.73
C GLY A 67 46.93 1.23 -6.22
N GLY A 68 46.33 0.11 -6.65
CA GLY A 68 46.07 -0.20 -8.06
C GLY A 68 47.29 -0.67 -8.85
N LYS A 69 48.48 -0.72 -8.24
CA LYS A 69 49.69 -1.28 -8.86
C LYS A 69 49.80 -2.77 -8.55
N VAL A 70 49.92 -3.59 -9.58
CA VAL A 70 50.18 -5.03 -9.45
C VAL A 70 51.59 -5.23 -8.87
N LEU A 71 51.67 -5.97 -7.77
CA LEU A 71 52.92 -6.32 -7.08
C LEU A 71 53.21 -7.82 -7.16
N HIS A 72 52.18 -8.65 -7.28
CA HIS A 72 52.29 -10.10 -7.40
C HIS A 72 51.26 -10.65 -8.38
N THR A 73 51.63 -11.70 -9.08
CA THR A 73 50.73 -12.43 -9.96
C THR A 73 50.81 -13.91 -9.67
N GLU A 74 49.67 -14.55 -9.44
CA GLU A 74 49.59 -15.98 -9.16
C GLU A 74 48.90 -16.71 -10.31
N LYS A 75 49.55 -17.75 -10.85
CA LYS A 75 48.97 -18.60 -11.90
C LYS A 75 48.30 -19.81 -11.28
N VAL A 76 47.04 -20.04 -11.63
CA VAL A 76 46.23 -21.16 -11.14
C VAL A 76 45.72 -21.96 -12.32
N VAL A 77 46.06 -23.25 -12.36
CA VAL A 77 45.56 -24.19 -13.37
C VAL A 77 44.36 -24.94 -12.80
N LEU A 78 43.23 -24.89 -13.50
CA LEU A 78 42.00 -25.59 -13.14
C LEU A 78 41.75 -26.73 -14.13
N ASP A 79 41.54 -27.94 -13.62
CA ASP A 79 41.07 -29.09 -14.40
C ASP A 79 39.83 -29.69 -13.76
N ARG A 80 38.79 -29.94 -14.57
CA ARG A 80 37.49 -30.42 -14.08
C ARG A 80 37.57 -31.81 -13.46
N LYS A 81 38.44 -32.69 -13.96
CA LYS A 81 38.56 -34.07 -13.46
C LYS A 81 39.46 -34.12 -12.24
N ALA A 82 40.61 -33.46 -12.29
CA ALA A 82 41.59 -33.48 -11.20
C ALA A 82 41.08 -32.76 -9.95
N HIS A 83 40.22 -31.74 -10.12
CA HIS A 83 39.69 -30.93 -9.01
C HIS A 83 38.19 -31.12 -8.77
N ALA A 84 37.60 -32.24 -9.20
CA ALA A 84 36.20 -32.56 -8.93
C ALA A 84 35.97 -32.85 -7.43
N SER A 85 34.87 -32.35 -6.88
CA SER A 85 34.42 -32.68 -5.52
C SER A 85 32.89 -32.79 -5.49
N ASP A 86 32.40 -33.92 -4.98
CA ASP A 86 30.96 -34.17 -4.81
C ASP A 86 30.39 -33.60 -3.50
N SER A 87 31.21 -32.91 -2.70
CA SER A 87 30.81 -32.33 -1.41
C SER A 87 29.76 -31.22 -1.51
N GLY A 88 29.53 -30.66 -2.71
CA GLY A 88 28.66 -29.50 -2.90
C GLY A 88 29.22 -28.18 -2.33
N LEU A 89 30.34 -28.21 -1.61
CA LEU A 89 30.93 -27.06 -0.92
C LEU A 89 31.32 -25.95 -1.90
N ALA A 90 31.89 -26.31 -3.06
CA ALA A 90 32.27 -25.35 -4.10
C ALA A 90 31.06 -24.53 -4.60
N ARG A 91 29.90 -25.18 -4.78
CA ARG A 91 28.65 -24.50 -5.17
C ARG A 91 28.19 -23.52 -4.09
N ARG A 92 28.26 -23.93 -2.82
CA ARG A 92 27.88 -23.07 -1.69
C ARG A 92 28.82 -21.86 -1.56
N MET A 93 30.13 -22.06 -1.68
CA MET A 93 31.11 -20.96 -1.63
C MET A 93 30.95 -19.98 -2.79
N TRP A 94 30.64 -20.49 -3.99
CA TRP A 94 30.29 -19.64 -5.13
C TRP A 94 29.05 -18.78 -4.84
N ALA A 95 27.97 -19.39 -4.36
CA ALA A 95 26.74 -18.67 -4.03
C ALA A 95 26.96 -17.63 -2.93
N GLN A 96 27.73 -17.96 -1.88
CA GLN A 96 28.10 -17.01 -0.82
C GLN A 96 28.84 -15.79 -1.37
N LYS A 97 29.79 -15.98 -2.30
CA LYS A 97 30.54 -14.86 -2.89
C LYS A 97 29.69 -14.04 -3.86
N LYS A 98 28.80 -14.67 -4.63
CA LYS A 98 27.83 -13.98 -5.49
C LYS A 98 26.88 -13.13 -4.64
N ILE A 99 26.30 -13.70 -3.58
CA ILE A 99 25.44 -13.00 -2.63
C ILE A 99 26.18 -11.81 -2.01
N ALA A 100 27.42 -11.98 -1.55
CA ALA A 100 28.20 -10.89 -0.96
C ALA A 100 28.41 -9.70 -1.92
N GLU A 101 28.46 -9.95 -3.24
CA GLU A 101 28.53 -8.87 -4.24
C GLU A 101 27.15 -8.23 -4.50
N LEU A 102 26.08 -9.03 -4.56
CA LEU A 102 24.71 -8.53 -4.70
C LEU A 102 24.29 -7.68 -3.47
N GLU A 103 24.75 -8.05 -2.28
CA GLU A 103 24.53 -7.34 -1.02
C GLU A 103 25.16 -5.94 -0.98
N LEU A 104 26.03 -5.59 -1.94
CA LEU A 104 26.49 -4.20 -2.11
C LEU A 104 25.33 -3.27 -2.54
N ARG A 105 24.25 -3.82 -3.12
CA ARG A 105 23.04 -3.09 -3.52
C ARG A 105 21.78 -3.90 -3.20
N PRO A 106 21.46 -4.10 -1.91
CA PRO A 106 20.48 -5.08 -1.46
C PRO A 106 19.07 -4.80 -2.01
N ASN A 107 18.64 -3.52 -2.03
CA ASN A 107 17.31 -3.14 -2.51
C ASN A 107 17.11 -3.40 -4.02
N LYS A 108 18.19 -3.47 -4.81
CA LYS A 108 18.10 -3.73 -6.25
C LYS A 108 18.07 -5.23 -6.55
N HIS A 109 18.69 -6.03 -5.69
CA HIS A 109 18.92 -7.47 -5.91
C HIS A 109 18.20 -8.33 -4.87
N GLU A 110 17.13 -7.81 -4.26
CA GLU A 110 16.40 -8.48 -3.18
C GLU A 110 15.92 -9.87 -3.57
N ASP A 111 15.25 -9.99 -4.72
CA ASP A 111 14.74 -11.26 -5.23
C ASP A 111 15.86 -12.25 -5.56
N GLU A 112 16.92 -11.79 -6.22
CA GLU A 112 18.06 -12.63 -6.62
C GLU A 112 18.84 -13.15 -5.39
N ILE A 113 19.04 -12.30 -4.38
CA ILE A 113 19.64 -12.70 -3.09
C ILE A 113 18.77 -13.74 -2.40
N THR A 114 17.45 -13.54 -2.41
CA THR A 114 16.49 -14.44 -1.78
C THR A 114 16.45 -15.80 -2.46
N GLU A 115 16.45 -15.83 -3.80
CA GLU A 115 16.44 -17.05 -4.60
C GLU A 115 17.71 -17.86 -4.42
N LEU A 116 18.89 -17.22 -4.54
CA LEU A 116 20.19 -17.87 -4.29
C LEU A 116 20.31 -18.38 -2.86
N GLY A 117 19.81 -17.62 -1.88
CA GLY A 117 19.76 -18.02 -0.48
C GLY A 117 18.93 -19.29 -0.27
N LYS A 118 17.76 -19.37 -0.91
CA LYS A 118 16.88 -20.55 -0.85
C LYS A 118 17.48 -21.77 -1.55
N GLU A 119 17.97 -21.59 -2.78
CA GLU A 119 18.52 -22.69 -3.59
C GLU A 119 19.74 -23.34 -2.91
N HIS A 120 20.64 -22.53 -2.35
CA HIS A 120 21.88 -23.01 -1.76
C HIS A 120 21.84 -23.16 -0.23
N SER A 121 20.66 -22.99 0.38
CA SER A 121 20.47 -23.03 1.85
C SER A 121 21.46 -22.11 2.58
N ILE A 122 21.55 -20.85 2.13
CA ILE A 122 22.39 -19.81 2.72
C ILE A 122 21.48 -18.79 3.41
N VAL A 123 21.79 -18.50 4.68
CA VAL A 123 21.13 -17.44 5.42
C VAL A 123 21.68 -16.10 4.95
N THR A 124 20.78 -15.22 4.52
CA THR A 124 21.05 -13.87 4.01
C THR A 124 20.27 -12.88 4.84
N ARG A 125 20.39 -11.58 4.55
CA ARG A 125 19.51 -10.57 5.16
C ARG A 125 18.02 -10.82 4.90
N ASN A 126 17.69 -11.51 3.81
CA ASN A 126 16.32 -11.69 3.33
C ASN A 126 15.79 -13.12 3.60
N THR A 127 16.62 -13.99 4.18
CA THR A 127 16.27 -15.40 4.43
C THR A 127 16.56 -15.78 5.88
N SER A 128 15.71 -16.59 6.47
CA SER A 128 15.90 -17.14 7.83
C SER A 128 16.04 -18.66 7.76
N LEU A 129 16.82 -19.25 8.66
CA LEU A 129 16.90 -20.70 8.79
C LEU A 129 15.73 -21.20 9.64
N ILE A 130 14.98 -22.16 9.10
CA ILE A 130 13.94 -22.88 9.83
C ILE A 130 14.27 -24.37 9.79
N VAL A 131 14.10 -25.04 10.93
CA VAL A 131 14.27 -26.50 11.05
C VAL A 131 12.88 -27.09 11.15
N LEU A 132 12.57 -28.02 10.23
CA LEU A 132 11.26 -28.62 10.07
C LEU A 132 11.40 -30.14 10.20
N ASP A 133 10.76 -30.69 11.21
CA ASP A 133 10.86 -32.13 11.50
C ASP A 133 9.63 -32.88 10.98
N ARG A 134 8.46 -32.26 11.02
CA ARG A 134 7.19 -32.92 10.67
C ARG A 134 6.70 -32.47 9.30
N LEU A 135 6.00 -33.37 8.61
CA LEU A 135 5.39 -33.07 7.31
C LEU A 135 4.48 -31.84 7.37
N GLU A 136 3.75 -31.68 8.47
CA GLU A 136 2.84 -30.55 8.71
C GLU A 136 3.58 -29.21 8.68
N ASP A 137 4.83 -29.18 9.16
CA ASP A 137 5.64 -27.96 9.20
C ASP A 137 6.03 -27.54 7.78
N TYR A 138 6.44 -28.51 6.94
CA TYR A 138 6.70 -28.29 5.51
C TYR A 138 5.47 -27.78 4.76
N VAL A 139 4.30 -28.39 5.00
CA VAL A 139 3.03 -27.97 4.39
C VAL A 139 2.64 -26.55 4.81
N THR A 140 2.77 -26.23 6.11
CA THR A 140 2.41 -24.92 6.66
C THR A 140 3.27 -23.80 6.08
N HIS A 141 4.58 -24.02 5.98
CA HIS A 141 5.52 -23.03 5.45
C HIS A 141 5.71 -23.11 3.93
N ARG A 142 5.04 -24.05 3.26
CA ARG A 142 5.16 -24.31 1.81
C ARG A 142 6.62 -24.53 1.37
N ILE A 143 7.39 -25.25 2.19
CA ILE A 143 8.78 -25.60 1.92
C ILE A 143 8.79 -27.05 1.41
N ILE A 144 9.45 -27.29 0.29
CA ILE A 144 9.55 -28.64 -0.28
C ILE A 144 10.53 -29.46 0.57
N PRO A 145 10.12 -30.63 1.10
CA PRO A 145 11.03 -31.47 1.89
C PRO A 145 12.27 -31.93 1.11
N PRO A 146 13.44 -32.08 1.76
CA PRO A 146 14.63 -32.62 1.11
C PRO A 146 14.55 -34.15 0.91
N GLU A 147 13.78 -34.86 1.73
CA GLU A 147 13.63 -36.31 1.68
C GLU A 147 12.57 -36.74 0.64
N ALA A 148 12.86 -37.77 -0.16
CA ALA A 148 12.00 -38.19 -1.27
C ALA A 148 10.61 -38.66 -0.79
N ASP A 149 10.56 -39.43 0.29
CA ASP A 149 9.32 -39.99 0.82
C ASP A 149 8.42 -38.89 1.41
N LEU A 150 9.01 -37.92 2.11
CA LEU A 150 8.28 -36.74 2.61
C LEU A 150 7.80 -35.84 1.47
N ARG A 151 8.56 -35.69 0.38
CA ARG A 151 8.12 -34.91 -0.79
C ARG A 151 6.85 -35.47 -1.42
N GLN A 152 6.74 -36.78 -1.59
CA GLN A 152 5.54 -37.39 -2.18
C GLN A 152 4.31 -37.12 -1.31
N GLN A 153 4.44 -37.28 0.01
CA GLN A 153 3.37 -36.99 0.96
C GLN A 153 3.02 -35.50 1.01
N TYR A 154 4.02 -34.62 0.90
CA TYR A 154 3.85 -33.17 0.83
C TYR A 154 3.01 -32.78 -0.39
N PHE A 155 3.37 -33.25 -1.59
CA PHE A 155 2.61 -32.93 -2.80
C PHE A 155 1.18 -33.46 -2.74
N ALA A 156 0.97 -34.67 -2.22
CA ALA A 156 -0.37 -35.22 -2.01
C ALA A 156 -1.22 -34.36 -1.05
N LYS A 157 -0.63 -33.87 0.05
CA LYS A 157 -1.29 -32.96 0.99
C LYS A 157 -1.61 -31.61 0.37
N ILE A 158 -0.70 -31.04 -0.40
CA ILE A 158 -0.91 -29.77 -1.11
C ILE A 158 -2.03 -29.91 -2.14
N GLU A 159 -2.05 -30.99 -2.92
CA GLU A 159 -3.10 -31.27 -3.90
C GLU A 159 -4.47 -31.44 -3.22
N GLN A 160 -4.51 -32.18 -2.11
CA GLN A 160 -5.74 -32.30 -1.31
C GLN A 160 -6.24 -30.94 -0.83
N GLN A 161 -5.37 -30.11 -0.25
CA GLN A 161 -5.73 -28.76 0.21
C GLN A 161 -6.21 -27.87 -0.94
N GLN A 162 -5.63 -27.99 -2.13
CA GLN A 162 -6.07 -27.27 -3.33
C GLN A 162 -7.48 -27.70 -3.74
N LYS A 163 -7.75 -29.01 -3.84
CA LYS A 163 -9.09 -29.55 -4.14
C LYS A 163 -10.14 -29.11 -3.13
N GLU A 164 -9.80 -29.11 -1.83
CA GLU A 164 -10.70 -28.64 -0.77
C GLU A 164 -10.98 -27.13 -0.87
N LYS A 165 -9.95 -26.32 -1.18
CA LYS A 165 -10.10 -24.88 -1.41
C LYS A 165 -10.93 -24.58 -2.65
N GLU A 166 -10.74 -25.31 -3.74
CA GLU A 166 -11.52 -25.18 -4.98
C GLU A 166 -12.98 -25.51 -4.73
N LYS A 167 -13.27 -26.65 -4.09
CA LYS A 167 -14.63 -27.04 -3.72
C LYS A 167 -15.30 -26.00 -2.81
N SER A 168 -14.56 -25.45 -1.84
CA SER A 168 -15.05 -24.38 -0.98
C SER A 168 -15.32 -23.08 -1.76
N ARG A 169 -14.48 -22.74 -2.73
CA ARG A 169 -14.65 -21.59 -3.63
C ARG A 169 -15.89 -21.75 -4.51
N GLU A 170 -16.05 -22.90 -5.16
CA GLU A 170 -17.23 -23.22 -5.98
C GLU A 170 -18.53 -23.10 -5.18
N GLY A 171 -18.57 -23.69 -3.98
CA GLY A 171 -19.74 -23.61 -3.10
C GLY A 171 -20.09 -22.17 -2.70
N ARG A 172 -19.08 -21.32 -2.49
CA ARG A 172 -19.29 -19.91 -2.15
C ARG A 172 -19.81 -19.11 -3.34
N ILE A 173 -19.22 -19.29 -4.52
CA ILE A 173 -19.67 -18.65 -5.77
C ILE A 173 -21.12 -19.03 -6.06
N ALA A 174 -21.47 -20.32 -5.94
CA ALA A 174 -22.85 -20.77 -6.09
C ALA A 174 -23.81 -20.06 -5.10
N GLY A 175 -23.36 -19.84 -3.86
CA GLY A 175 -24.10 -19.05 -2.87
C GLY A 175 -24.31 -17.59 -3.26
N VAL A 176 -23.27 -16.94 -3.82
CA VAL A 176 -23.35 -15.56 -4.33
C VAL A 176 -24.32 -15.47 -5.51
N ILE A 177 -24.23 -16.41 -6.47
CA ILE A 177 -25.14 -16.49 -7.62
C ILE A 177 -26.59 -16.61 -7.16
N LYS A 178 -26.88 -17.52 -6.22
CA LYS A 178 -28.23 -17.68 -5.68
C LYS A 178 -28.76 -16.39 -5.04
N LYS A 179 -27.95 -15.71 -4.23
CA LYS A 179 -28.34 -14.41 -3.62
C LYS A 179 -28.55 -13.33 -4.69
N PHE A 180 -27.73 -13.34 -5.73
CA PHE A 180 -27.85 -12.40 -6.84
C PHE A 180 -29.15 -12.61 -7.63
N GLU A 181 -29.49 -13.86 -7.96
CA GLU A 181 -30.76 -14.22 -8.60
C GLU A 181 -31.98 -13.77 -7.77
N GLN A 182 -31.93 -13.96 -6.46
CA GLN A 182 -32.97 -13.45 -5.55
C GLN A 182 -33.10 -11.93 -5.61
N ARG A 183 -31.97 -11.22 -5.66
CA ARG A 183 -31.94 -9.76 -5.80
C ARG A 183 -32.57 -9.34 -7.13
N VAL A 184 -32.18 -9.96 -8.25
CA VAL A 184 -32.77 -9.72 -9.58
C VAL A 184 -34.28 -9.98 -9.58
N ALA A 185 -34.73 -11.09 -8.99
CA ALA A 185 -36.15 -11.41 -8.88
C ALA A 185 -36.94 -10.38 -8.07
N TRP A 186 -36.37 -9.88 -6.96
CA TRP A 186 -36.96 -8.80 -6.17
C TRP A 186 -37.08 -7.50 -6.96
N TRP A 187 -36.05 -7.13 -7.71
CA TRP A 187 -36.03 -5.93 -8.55
C TRP A 187 -37.04 -5.96 -9.69
N ASN A 188 -37.26 -7.14 -10.28
CA ASN A 188 -38.24 -7.31 -11.36
C ASN A 188 -39.69 -7.43 -10.85
N LYS A 189 -39.91 -7.45 -9.52
CA LYS A 189 -41.24 -7.54 -8.94
C LYS A 189 -41.94 -6.19 -8.94
N THR A 190 -43.14 -6.14 -9.51
CA THR A 190 -44.02 -4.97 -9.39
C THR A 190 -44.71 -4.95 -8.03
N PHE A 191 -44.48 -3.91 -7.24
CA PHE A 191 -45.17 -3.70 -5.96
C PHE A 191 -46.40 -2.82 -6.17
N GLN A 192 -47.57 -3.33 -5.81
CA GLN A 192 -48.79 -2.53 -5.78
C GLN A 192 -48.93 -1.89 -4.40
N PHE A 193 -48.92 -0.57 -4.36
CA PHE A 193 -49.22 0.20 -3.16
C PHE A 193 -50.70 0.56 -3.17
N GLY A 194 -51.42 0.22 -2.10
CA GLY A 194 -52.84 0.58 -1.97
C GLY A 194 -53.05 2.10 -1.96
N PRO A 195 -54.29 2.60 -2.19
CA PRO A 195 -54.60 4.03 -2.28
C PRO A 195 -54.46 4.82 -0.95
N GLY A 196 -53.80 4.25 0.07
CA GLY A 196 -53.52 4.92 1.32
C GLY A 196 -52.25 5.76 1.23
N LYS A 197 -52.32 7.03 1.65
CA LYS A 197 -51.11 7.82 1.89
C LYS A 197 -50.23 7.03 2.89
N PRO A 198 -48.91 6.91 2.65
CA PRO A 198 -48.02 6.34 3.65
C PRO A 198 -48.23 7.10 4.96
N LYS A 199 -48.48 6.37 6.06
CA LYS A 199 -48.61 6.99 7.38
C LYS A 199 -47.30 7.73 7.66
N THR A 200 -47.35 9.05 7.62
CA THR A 200 -46.30 9.89 8.21
C THR A 200 -46.33 9.59 9.69
N SER A 201 -45.36 8.84 10.20
CA SER A 201 -45.07 8.85 11.63
C SER A 201 -44.74 10.30 11.99
N ASP A 202 -45.47 10.89 12.94
CA ASP A 202 -45.15 12.19 13.50
C ASP A 202 -43.69 12.19 13.96
N SER A 203 -42.85 12.83 13.18
CA SER A 203 -41.48 13.17 13.53
C SER A 203 -41.33 14.63 13.16
N GLY A 204 -41.63 15.49 14.13
CA GLY A 204 -41.19 16.88 14.26
C GLY A 204 -41.23 17.75 13.00
N ALA A 205 -42.21 18.64 12.95
CA ALA A 205 -42.29 19.77 12.03
C ALA A 205 -40.93 20.42 11.74
N PHE A 206 -40.56 20.53 10.46
CA PHE A 206 -39.66 21.58 9.98
C PHE A 206 -40.21 22.20 8.70
N GLN A 207 -40.32 23.52 8.78
CA GLN A 207 -41.12 24.40 7.95
C GLN A 207 -40.52 24.61 6.56
N ASP A 208 -41.40 24.59 5.57
CA ASP A 208 -41.15 24.80 4.14
C ASP A 208 -40.84 26.28 3.81
N GLY A 209 -40.06 26.51 2.75
CA GLY A 209 -39.56 27.83 2.37
C GLY A 209 -38.79 27.87 1.05
N LEU A 210 -39.47 27.51 -0.05
CA LEU A 210 -39.51 28.26 -1.34
C LEU A 210 -38.22 28.96 -1.84
N LEU A 211 -37.59 28.44 -2.91
CA LEU A 211 -37.67 29.01 -4.28
C LEU A 211 -36.66 28.43 -5.29
N ARG A 212 -37.16 28.35 -6.52
CA ARG A 212 -36.62 27.84 -7.79
C ARG A 212 -35.23 28.34 -8.19
N GLY A 213 -34.43 27.42 -8.77
CA GLY A 213 -33.20 27.76 -9.51
C GLY A 213 -32.68 26.60 -10.37
N ARG A 214 -33.26 26.47 -11.57
CA ARG A 214 -32.90 25.66 -12.76
C ARG A 214 -31.39 25.49 -13.02
N ILE A 215 -30.86 24.24 -13.17
CA ILE A 215 -29.78 23.79 -14.12
C ILE A 215 -29.84 22.25 -14.26
N ARG A 216 -30.18 21.70 -15.44
CA ARG A 216 -29.38 21.00 -16.47
C ARG A 216 -28.53 19.77 -16.05
N SER A 217 -28.75 18.72 -16.84
CA SER A 217 -28.17 17.37 -16.83
C SER A 217 -26.65 17.33 -17.02
N GLY A 218 -26.02 16.35 -16.37
CA GLY A 218 -24.73 15.77 -16.77
C GLY A 218 -23.71 15.65 -15.64
N SER A 219 -23.74 14.55 -14.88
CA SER A 219 -22.52 13.82 -14.42
C SER A 219 -22.94 12.59 -13.62
N SER A 220 -22.55 11.40 -14.11
CA SER A 220 -22.54 10.16 -13.30
C SER A 220 -21.52 10.33 -12.19
N THR A 221 -21.96 10.65 -10.98
CA THR A 221 -21.09 10.61 -9.80
C THR A 221 -21.15 9.24 -9.16
N LEU A 222 -20.01 8.56 -9.19
CA LEU A 222 -19.63 7.43 -8.35
C LEU A 222 -20.08 7.70 -6.91
N GLN A 223 -21.07 6.95 -6.42
CA GLN A 223 -21.54 7.08 -5.05
C GLN A 223 -20.87 5.99 -4.21
N ALA A 224 -19.75 6.36 -3.57
CA ALA A 224 -19.16 5.57 -2.50
C ALA A 224 -20.19 5.41 -1.35
N ALA A 225 -20.13 4.29 -0.63
CA ALA A 225 -21.05 3.94 0.45
C ALA A 225 -21.12 5.10 1.48
N PRO A 226 -22.20 5.89 1.53
CA PRO A 226 -22.20 7.18 2.24
C PRO A 226 -22.21 7.06 3.77
N GLN A 227 -22.52 5.89 4.32
CA GLN A 227 -22.77 5.74 5.76
C GLN A 227 -21.47 5.55 6.55
N GLU A 228 -20.56 4.69 6.11
CA GLU A 228 -19.30 4.46 6.82
C GLU A 228 -18.29 5.60 6.60
N THR A 229 -18.27 6.24 5.43
CA THR A 229 -17.47 7.47 5.25
C THR A 229 -17.98 8.60 6.13
N ALA A 230 -19.30 8.71 6.34
CA ALA A 230 -19.87 9.71 7.25
C ALA A 230 -19.64 9.36 8.73
N GLU A 231 -19.60 8.08 9.09
CA GLU A 231 -19.28 7.61 10.44
C GLU A 231 -17.78 7.79 10.75
N LEU A 232 -16.91 7.53 9.79
CA LEU A 232 -15.48 7.80 9.91
C LEU A 232 -15.19 9.31 9.92
N GLU A 233 -15.87 10.10 9.09
CA GLU A 233 -15.83 11.57 9.17
C GLU A 233 -16.30 12.08 10.54
N ARG A 234 -17.31 11.43 11.16
CA ARG A 234 -17.74 11.71 12.54
C ARG A 234 -16.73 11.26 13.60
N ALA A 235 -16.07 10.12 13.46
CA ALA A 235 -15.04 9.65 14.38
C ALA A 235 -13.77 10.52 14.33
N ILE A 236 -13.44 11.00 13.12
CA ILE A 236 -12.43 12.03 12.90
C ILE A 236 -12.89 13.36 13.52
N GLU A 237 -14.16 13.73 13.41
CA GLU A 237 -14.75 14.91 14.07
C GLU A 237 -14.67 14.83 15.62
N GLU A 238 -14.93 13.67 16.21
CA GLU A 238 -14.81 13.45 17.66
C GLU A 238 -13.36 13.56 18.14
N SER A 239 -12.42 13.00 17.37
CA SER A 239 -10.98 13.16 17.61
C SER A 239 -10.53 14.62 17.48
N ARG A 240 -11.05 15.36 16.48
CA ARG A 240 -10.83 16.80 16.26
C ARG A 240 -11.34 17.67 17.42
N MET A 241 -12.50 17.32 17.99
CA MET A 241 -13.11 18.05 19.10
C MET A 241 -12.35 17.82 20.42
N ARG A 242 -11.69 16.66 20.60
CA ARG A 242 -10.84 16.39 21.78
C ARG A 242 -9.52 17.18 21.73
N GLN A 243 -8.88 17.29 20.58
CA GLN A 243 -7.65 18.08 20.41
C GLN A 243 -7.85 19.59 20.68
N ASN A 244 -8.97 20.16 20.23
CA ASN A 244 -9.26 21.60 20.41
C ASN A 244 -9.70 21.99 21.83
N ARG A 245 -10.00 21.02 22.71
CA ARG A 245 -10.45 21.29 24.10
C ARG A 245 -9.29 21.39 25.09
N ALA A 246 -8.08 20.99 24.71
CA ALA A 246 -6.89 20.99 25.56
C ALA A 246 -6.00 22.24 25.34
N LEU A 247 -6.54 23.43 25.60
CA LEU A 247 -5.75 24.66 25.77
C LEU A 247 -6.39 25.52 26.88
N PRO A 248 -5.86 25.53 28.12
CA PRO A 248 -6.15 26.61 29.04
C PRO A 248 -5.27 27.82 28.69
N SER A 249 -5.91 28.96 28.44
CA SER A 249 -5.25 30.25 28.31
C SER A 249 -4.64 30.68 29.65
N LEU A 250 -3.34 31.02 29.67
CA LEU A 250 -2.76 31.82 30.74
C LEU A 250 -2.41 33.21 30.21
N ASN A 251 -3.03 34.21 30.84
CA ASN A 251 -2.85 35.63 30.60
C ASN A 251 -1.48 36.13 31.10
N ALA A 252 -1.03 37.20 30.45
CA ALA A 252 0.24 37.90 30.63
C ALA A 252 0.46 38.53 32.03
N ALA A 253 1.73 38.55 32.45
CA ALA A 253 2.31 39.62 33.25
C ALA A 253 3.82 39.75 32.97
N SER A 254 4.25 41.00 32.84
CA SER A 254 5.55 41.60 32.51
C SER A 254 6.75 41.21 33.38
N ILE A 255 7.97 41.31 32.82
CA ILE A 255 9.10 42.17 33.30
C ILE A 255 10.33 42.05 32.36
N ASP A 256 11.07 43.16 32.30
CA ASP A 256 12.03 43.63 31.30
C ASP A 256 13.44 42.98 31.25
N SER A 257 14.01 43.11 30.04
CA SER A 257 15.38 43.59 29.68
C SER A 257 16.67 42.75 29.83
N ASN A 258 17.42 42.78 28.72
CA ASN A 258 18.87 42.55 28.49
C ASN A 258 19.36 41.09 28.61
N THR A 259 20.14 40.48 27.69
CA THR A 259 21.19 41.01 26.81
C THR A 259 21.67 39.93 25.81
N PHE A 260 22.29 40.37 24.71
CA PHE A 260 23.28 39.72 23.83
C PHE A 260 22.96 38.48 22.97
N ALA A 261 23.07 38.73 21.66
CA ALA A 261 23.81 38.01 20.61
C ALA A 261 23.53 36.53 20.27
N ALA A 262 23.35 36.36 18.97
CA ALA A 262 23.34 35.14 18.17
C ALA A 262 24.37 34.08 18.56
N GLU A 263 23.95 32.82 18.58
CA GLU A 263 24.44 31.84 17.61
C GLU A 263 23.58 30.57 17.58
N SER A 264 23.50 30.01 16.38
CA SER A 264 22.94 28.72 16.02
C SER A 264 23.58 27.55 16.76
N LEU A 265 22.81 26.51 17.09
CA LEU A 265 22.92 25.16 16.50
C LEU A 265 22.13 24.13 17.33
N SER A 266 21.44 23.26 16.59
CA SER A 266 21.04 21.89 16.89
C SER A 266 21.04 21.43 18.35
N GLU A 267 19.87 21.02 18.83
CA GLU A 267 19.83 19.86 19.71
C GLU A 267 18.50 19.09 19.63
N ARG A 268 18.68 17.79 19.75
CA ARG A 268 17.74 16.71 19.50
C ARG A 268 16.52 16.82 20.42
N ARG A 269 15.35 16.45 19.92
CA ARG A 269 14.25 16.01 20.79
C ARG A 269 13.89 14.58 20.45
N ASP A 270 14.22 13.73 21.41
CA ASP A 270 13.80 12.35 21.53
C ASP A 270 12.29 12.24 21.39
N ASN A 271 11.83 11.43 20.43
CA ASN A 271 10.45 10.95 20.41
C ASN A 271 10.36 9.80 21.42
N GLN A 272 10.00 10.17 22.64
CA GLN A 272 9.51 9.23 23.64
C GLN A 272 8.05 8.92 23.30
N LEU A 273 7.84 7.72 22.77
CA LEU A 273 6.53 7.08 22.63
C LEU A 273 5.95 6.88 24.03
N ASP A 274 4.90 7.62 24.37
CA ASP A 274 4.00 7.25 25.46
C ASP A 274 2.76 6.57 24.90
N ASP A 275 2.52 5.39 25.45
CA ASP A 275 1.35 4.53 25.30
C ASP A 275 0.03 5.30 25.29
N LEU A 276 -0.75 5.11 24.22
CA LEU A 276 -2.20 5.24 24.27
C LEU A 276 -2.81 3.92 23.82
N ALA A 277 -2.81 2.97 24.75
CA ALA A 277 -3.80 1.91 24.78
C ALA A 277 -5.19 2.55 24.85
N LEU A 278 -5.94 2.47 23.75
CA LEU A 278 -7.39 2.64 23.76
C LEU A 278 -8.03 1.32 23.38
N ALA A 279 -8.84 0.87 24.32
CA ALA A 279 -9.39 -0.44 24.46
C ALA A 279 -10.39 -0.81 23.35
N ASP A 280 -10.30 -2.09 23.01
CA ASP A 280 -11.37 -2.96 22.57
C ASP A 280 -12.58 -2.85 23.53
N GLU A 281 -13.60 -2.06 23.18
CA GLU A 281 -14.94 -2.18 23.75
C GLU A 281 -16.04 -1.98 22.67
N SER A 282 -16.58 -3.13 22.23
CA SER A 282 -17.99 -3.38 21.90
C SER A 282 -18.69 -2.53 20.83
N LEU A 283 -18.61 -3.02 19.60
CA LEU A 283 -19.62 -2.90 18.54
C LEU A 283 -20.79 -3.87 18.78
N ASP A 284 -21.61 -3.66 19.83
CA ASP A 284 -22.67 -4.65 20.16
C ASP A 284 -24.11 -4.13 20.27
N GLN A 285 -24.40 -2.85 20.01
CA GLN A 285 -25.80 -2.38 20.03
C GLN A 285 -26.11 -1.22 19.08
N ILE A 286 -26.10 -1.44 17.76
CA ILE A 286 -27.08 -0.81 16.85
C ILE A 286 -27.44 -1.81 15.75
N GLY A 287 -28.16 -2.85 16.17
CA GLY A 287 -28.91 -3.70 15.27
C GLY A 287 -30.21 -3.02 14.85
N ALA A 288 -30.55 -3.20 13.57
CA ALA A 288 -31.83 -2.96 12.93
C ALA A 288 -32.19 -1.51 12.57
N GLN A 289 -31.94 -1.15 11.31
CA GLN A 289 -33.03 -0.78 10.40
C GLN A 289 -32.62 -0.90 8.92
N ARG A 290 -33.27 -1.85 8.24
CA ARG A 290 -33.33 -1.99 6.77
C ARG A 290 -33.87 -0.71 6.13
N LEU A 291 -33.44 -0.43 4.89
CA LEU A 291 -34.28 -0.26 3.67
C LEU A 291 -33.38 0.29 2.53
N THR A 292 -32.97 -0.56 1.58
CA THR A 292 -33.56 -0.79 0.24
C THR A 292 -33.30 0.30 -0.82
N THR A 293 -32.95 -0.22 -1.99
CA THR A 293 -32.36 0.36 -3.20
C THR A 293 -33.35 0.94 -4.23
N GLY A 294 -32.88 1.88 -5.07
CA GLY A 294 -33.02 1.83 -6.55
C GLY A 294 -33.24 3.16 -7.30
N THR A 295 -32.59 3.51 -8.43
CA THR A 295 -32.23 2.97 -9.79
C THR A 295 -33.37 2.88 -10.82
N LEU A 296 -33.16 3.51 -12.00
CA LEU A 296 -34.04 3.63 -13.17
C LEU A 296 -33.41 3.02 -14.44
N ASN A 297 -34.23 2.44 -15.34
CA ASN A 297 -34.24 2.53 -16.83
C ASN A 297 -35.17 1.42 -17.40
N GLY A 298 -35.96 1.53 -18.47
CA GLY A 298 -36.34 2.59 -19.41
C GLY A 298 -37.31 2.03 -20.49
N LYS A 299 -38.08 2.94 -21.13
CA LYS A 299 -38.91 2.84 -22.36
C LYS A 299 -40.31 2.18 -22.31
N GLN A 300 -41.30 2.98 -21.92
CA GLN A 300 -42.60 3.09 -22.62
C GLN A 300 -43.00 4.58 -22.72
N GLN A 301 -43.34 5.04 -23.93
CA GLN A 301 -43.94 6.36 -24.14
C GLN A 301 -45.39 6.32 -23.66
N ALA A 302 -45.64 6.81 -22.46
CA ALA A 302 -46.98 7.23 -22.02
C ALA A 302 -46.86 8.25 -20.88
N LYS A 303 -47.25 9.49 -21.18
CA LYS A 303 -47.58 10.65 -20.32
C LYS A 303 -47.14 10.54 -18.83
N SER A 304 -46.04 11.22 -18.54
CA SER A 304 -45.31 11.27 -17.26
C SER A 304 -46.06 11.95 -16.12
N SER A 305 -46.29 11.22 -15.04
CA SER A 305 -46.52 11.74 -13.68
C SER A 305 -45.22 11.63 -12.86
N ASP A 306 -44.71 12.76 -12.39
CA ASP A 306 -43.42 12.91 -11.67
C ASP A 306 -43.36 12.10 -10.34
N PRO A 307 -42.24 11.42 -10.03
CA PRO A 307 -41.95 10.94 -8.68
C PRO A 307 -41.17 11.97 -7.86
N ALA A 308 -41.63 12.18 -6.62
CA ALA A 308 -41.11 13.13 -5.64
C ALA A 308 -39.98 12.52 -4.79
N GLY A 309 -38.95 13.32 -4.51
CA GLY A 309 -38.04 13.12 -3.36
C GLY A 309 -36.54 13.03 -3.69
N ALA A 310 -35.87 14.18 -3.89
CA ALA A 310 -34.40 14.25 -3.88
C ALA A 310 -33.91 14.64 -2.48
N ILE A 311 -33.12 13.76 -1.84
CA ILE A 311 -32.44 14.07 -0.56
C ILE A 311 -31.34 15.09 -0.85
N LYS A 312 -31.56 16.35 -0.49
CA LYS A 312 -30.51 17.38 -0.51
C LYS A 312 -29.59 17.16 0.69
N LEU A 313 -28.48 16.46 0.48
CA LEU A 313 -27.41 16.40 1.47
C LEU A 313 -26.90 17.83 1.71
N LYS A 314 -26.88 18.28 2.97
CA LYS A 314 -26.33 19.59 3.34
C LYS A 314 -24.84 19.58 3.04
N LYS A 315 -24.37 20.54 2.24
CA LYS A 315 -22.95 20.66 1.90
C LYS A 315 -22.11 20.88 3.16
N TRP A 316 -21.05 20.09 3.32
CA TRP A 316 -20.06 20.23 4.39
C TRP A 316 -19.56 21.68 4.43
N ASN A 317 -19.61 22.32 5.60
CA ASN A 317 -19.18 23.71 5.79
C ASN A 317 -18.74 23.92 7.25
N PRO A 318 -17.49 23.55 7.60
CA PRO A 318 -17.00 23.70 8.95
C PRO A 318 -16.79 25.19 9.26
N LYS A 319 -17.10 25.57 10.50
CA LYS A 319 -16.95 26.95 11.00
C LYS A 319 -15.57 27.15 11.61
N THR A 320 -14.52 26.89 10.83
CA THR A 320 -13.14 27.00 11.30
C THR A 320 -12.60 28.43 11.12
N PRO A 321 -11.71 28.90 12.02
CA PRO A 321 -11.12 30.24 11.91
C PRO A 321 -10.39 30.49 10.59
N TYR A 322 -9.64 29.50 10.09
CA TYR A 322 -8.88 29.61 8.84
C TYR A 322 -9.79 29.69 7.60
N LEU A 323 -10.90 28.93 7.54
CA LEU A 323 -11.86 29.05 6.44
C LEU A 323 -12.62 30.38 6.48
N ALA A 324 -12.89 30.93 7.66
CA ALA A 324 -13.52 32.23 7.78
C ALA A 324 -12.62 33.34 7.19
N LYS A 325 -11.30 33.26 7.40
CA LYS A 325 -10.33 34.19 6.79
C LYS A 325 -10.26 34.00 5.26
N LEU A 326 -10.18 32.76 4.78
CA LEU A 326 -10.20 32.46 3.34
C LEU A 326 -11.48 32.97 2.65
N LYS A 327 -12.65 32.81 3.27
CA LYS A 327 -13.94 33.28 2.75
C LYS A 327 -14.06 34.81 2.71
N LYS A 328 -13.34 35.54 3.58
CA LYS A 328 -13.31 37.00 3.62
C LYS A 328 -12.33 37.61 2.62
N ALA A 329 -11.30 36.86 2.22
CA ALA A 329 -10.26 37.32 1.30
C ALA A 329 -10.76 37.44 -0.14
N ARG A 330 -10.15 38.35 -0.90
CA ARG A 330 -10.52 38.59 -2.31
C ARG A 330 -10.03 37.47 -3.22
N GLU A 331 -10.70 37.30 -4.35
CA GLU A 331 -10.24 36.39 -5.40
C GLU A 331 -8.86 36.84 -5.90
N GLY A 332 -7.85 35.96 -5.80
CA GLY A 332 -6.44 36.27 -6.01
C GLY A 332 -5.58 36.27 -4.73
N GLU A 333 -6.18 36.56 -3.57
CA GLU A 333 -5.51 36.54 -2.26
C GLU A 333 -5.68 35.20 -1.53
N TRP A 334 -6.54 34.31 -1.99
CA TRP A 334 -6.81 33.04 -1.29
C TRP A 334 -5.55 32.20 -1.06
N TYR A 335 -4.64 32.15 -2.02
CA TYR A 335 -3.43 31.35 -1.87
C TYR A 335 -2.44 31.95 -0.87
N SER A 336 -2.28 33.29 -0.84
CA SER A 336 -1.43 33.93 0.17
C SER A 336 -2.02 33.75 1.58
N VAL A 337 -3.34 33.87 1.72
CA VAL A 337 -4.04 33.60 2.99
C VAL A 337 -3.86 32.14 3.41
N TYR A 338 -3.97 31.18 2.47
CA TYR A 338 -3.66 29.77 2.75
C TYR A 338 -2.23 29.60 3.27
N LEU A 339 -1.22 30.22 2.63
CA LEU A 339 0.18 30.12 3.07
C LEU A 339 0.38 30.70 4.47
N THR A 340 -0.34 31.76 4.83
CA THR A 340 -0.32 32.30 6.19
C THR A 340 -0.95 31.34 7.18
N GLU A 341 -2.15 30.82 6.90
CA GLU A 341 -2.84 29.88 7.81
C GLU A 341 -2.10 28.55 7.93
N ARG A 342 -1.40 28.11 6.88
CA ARG A 342 -0.62 26.87 6.89
C ARG A 342 0.43 26.86 7.99
N LYS A 343 1.09 27.99 8.28
CA LYS A 343 2.14 28.07 9.31
C LYS A 343 1.65 27.64 10.69
N GLU A 344 0.39 27.93 11.00
CA GLU A 344 -0.24 27.62 12.28
C GLU A 344 -0.95 26.25 12.27
N ASN A 345 -1.12 25.64 11.09
CA ASN A 345 -1.96 24.43 10.91
C ASN A 345 -1.22 23.30 10.16
N GLU A 346 0.12 23.35 10.07
CA GLU A 346 0.91 22.41 9.27
C GLU A 346 0.80 20.95 9.75
N GLY A 347 0.54 20.73 11.04
CA GLY A 347 0.29 19.40 11.60
C GLY A 347 -1.14 18.88 11.43
N SER A 348 -2.04 19.61 10.77
CA SER A 348 -3.46 19.24 10.67
C SER A 348 -3.86 18.75 9.27
N SER A 349 -4.04 17.43 9.12
CA SER A 349 -4.59 16.84 7.89
C SER A 349 -5.99 17.38 7.57
N ALA A 350 -6.81 17.65 8.60
CA ALA A 350 -8.11 18.30 8.48
C ALA A 350 -8.04 19.68 7.81
N PHE A 351 -7.06 20.51 8.18
CA PHE A 351 -6.86 21.82 7.57
C PHE A 351 -6.61 21.70 6.07
N PHE A 352 -5.73 20.80 5.63
CA PHE A 352 -5.45 20.63 4.21
C PHE A 352 -6.64 20.08 3.42
N LEU A 353 -7.43 19.18 4.00
CA LEU A 353 -8.67 18.68 3.39
C LEU A 353 -9.70 19.81 3.22
N ASP A 354 -9.98 20.56 4.28
CA ASP A 354 -10.98 21.64 4.28
C ASP A 354 -10.58 22.79 3.34
N VAL A 355 -9.30 23.16 3.32
CA VAL A 355 -8.81 24.20 2.41
C VAL A 355 -8.82 23.69 0.98
N SER A 356 -8.45 22.43 0.72
CA SER A 356 -8.56 21.87 -0.63
C SER A 356 -10.00 21.93 -1.14
N ASP A 357 -10.98 21.52 -0.32
CA ASP A 357 -12.39 21.62 -0.65
C ASP A 357 -12.78 23.07 -0.99
N PHE A 358 -12.33 24.06 -0.22
CA PHE A 358 -12.55 25.47 -0.56
C PHE A 358 -12.01 25.82 -1.95
N PHE A 359 -10.78 25.42 -2.31
CA PHE A 359 -10.23 25.68 -3.64
C PHE A 359 -10.97 24.92 -4.76
N LEU A 360 -11.52 23.73 -4.48
CA LEU A 360 -12.39 23.00 -5.42
C LEU A 360 -13.71 23.74 -5.66
N GLU A 361 -14.34 24.26 -4.61
CA GLU A 361 -15.56 25.08 -4.73
C GLU A 361 -15.32 26.33 -5.57
N LYS A 362 -14.13 26.91 -5.47
CA LYS A 362 -13.69 28.07 -6.25
C LYS A 362 -13.20 27.72 -7.66
N LYS A 363 -13.37 26.47 -8.11
CA LYS A 363 -12.94 25.99 -9.43
C LYS A 363 -11.43 26.16 -9.68
N GLN A 364 -10.62 26.01 -8.63
CA GLN A 364 -9.15 26.04 -8.70
C GLN A 364 -8.56 24.64 -8.41
N PRO A 365 -8.80 23.63 -9.28
CA PRO A 365 -8.45 22.23 -9.01
C PRO A 365 -6.95 21.98 -8.95
N VAL A 366 -6.13 22.80 -9.63
CA VAL A 366 -4.65 22.67 -9.58
C VAL A 366 -4.13 23.06 -8.20
N LEU A 367 -4.66 24.14 -7.62
CA LEU A 367 -4.28 24.56 -6.26
C LEU A 367 -4.84 23.59 -5.22
N ALA A 368 -6.09 23.14 -5.37
CA ALA A 368 -6.67 22.11 -4.51
C ALA A 368 -5.82 20.82 -4.48
N LEU A 369 -5.35 20.36 -5.64
CA LEU A 369 -4.46 19.20 -5.75
C LEU A 369 -3.11 19.43 -5.06
N ARG A 370 -2.51 20.61 -5.23
CA ARG A 370 -1.26 20.99 -4.53
C ARG A 370 -1.45 21.02 -3.02
N ILE A 371 -2.62 21.42 -2.54
CA ILE A 371 -2.91 21.45 -1.11
C ILE A 371 -3.11 20.02 -0.58
N LEU A 372 -3.83 19.17 -1.33
CA LEU A 372 -4.02 17.75 -0.99
C LEU A 372 -2.73 16.95 -0.94
N SER A 373 -1.70 17.29 -1.71
CA SER A 373 -0.44 16.54 -1.66
C SER A 373 0.24 16.63 -0.30
N ASN A 374 0.00 17.70 0.49
CA ASN A 374 0.50 17.78 1.86
C ASN A 374 -0.12 16.70 2.76
N VAL A 375 -1.38 16.31 2.51
CA VAL A 375 -2.02 15.19 3.24
C VAL A 375 -1.27 13.88 2.98
N ALA A 376 -0.81 13.67 1.74
CA ALA A 376 -0.02 12.49 1.40
C ALA A 376 1.33 12.50 2.11
N GLU A 377 1.97 13.65 2.29
CA GLU A 377 3.28 13.76 2.95
C GLU A 377 3.22 13.54 4.47
N MET A 378 2.11 13.89 5.13
CA MET A 378 2.02 13.90 6.60
C MET A 378 1.79 12.54 7.25
N GLU A 379 1.05 11.65 6.59
CA GLU A 379 0.52 10.44 7.24
C GLU A 379 0.51 9.25 6.24
N LEU A 380 1.67 8.98 5.63
CA LEU A 380 1.85 7.88 4.64
C LEU A 380 1.49 6.48 5.17
N GLU A 381 1.34 6.32 6.48
CA GLU A 381 1.03 5.04 7.14
C GLU A 381 -0.41 4.97 7.69
N ASN A 382 -1.26 5.97 7.40
CA ASN A 382 -2.66 5.99 7.84
C ASN A 382 -3.60 5.59 6.68
N PRO A 383 -4.06 4.33 6.60
CA PRO A 383 -4.87 3.86 5.47
C PRO A 383 -6.23 4.55 5.38
N GLN A 384 -6.81 4.99 6.51
CA GLN A 384 -8.08 5.72 6.52
C GLN A 384 -7.95 7.09 5.86
N LEU A 385 -6.88 7.82 6.18
CA LEU A 385 -6.64 9.13 5.58
C LEU A 385 -6.24 9.02 4.11
N LEU A 386 -5.43 8.02 3.75
CA LEU A 386 -5.12 7.73 2.35
C LEU A 386 -6.37 7.36 1.54
N ARG A 387 -7.33 6.63 2.12
CA ARG A 387 -8.61 6.36 1.47
C ARG A 387 -9.40 7.64 1.20
N ILE A 388 -9.45 8.57 2.16
CA ILE A 388 -10.05 9.90 1.96
C ILE A 388 -9.34 10.63 0.81
N LEU A 389 -8.01 10.67 0.82
CA LEU A 389 -7.20 11.29 -0.24
C LEU A 389 -7.52 10.66 -1.61
N GLY A 390 -7.56 9.33 -1.71
CA GLY A 390 -7.89 8.61 -2.93
C GLY A 390 -9.26 9.01 -3.48
N TYR A 391 -10.29 9.08 -2.63
CA TYR A 391 -11.61 9.55 -3.05
C TYR A 391 -11.62 11.02 -3.48
N ARG A 392 -10.86 11.89 -2.81
CA ARG A 392 -10.72 13.29 -3.23
C ARG A 392 -10.04 13.41 -4.60
N LEU A 393 -9.00 12.62 -4.85
CA LEU A 393 -8.35 12.53 -6.16
C LEU A 393 -9.33 12.07 -7.25
N MET A 394 -10.20 11.09 -6.94
CA MET A 394 -11.26 10.66 -7.84
C MET A 394 -12.28 11.78 -8.14
N GLN A 395 -12.74 12.50 -7.13
CA GLN A 395 -13.70 13.61 -7.28
C GLN A 395 -13.17 14.73 -8.19
N ILE A 396 -11.86 14.98 -8.17
CA ILE A 396 -11.23 16.04 -8.98
C ILE A 396 -10.76 15.53 -10.36
N GLY A 397 -11.13 14.31 -10.74
CA GLY A 397 -10.80 13.73 -12.05
C GLY A 397 -9.34 13.34 -12.20
N ARG A 398 -8.69 12.88 -11.12
CA ARG A 398 -7.30 12.39 -11.11
C ARG A 398 -7.21 10.89 -10.79
N PRO A 399 -7.87 10.01 -11.58
CA PRO A 399 -7.97 8.59 -11.27
C PRO A 399 -6.61 7.89 -11.22
N LYS A 400 -5.68 8.21 -12.13
CA LYS A 400 -4.30 7.68 -12.10
C LYS A 400 -3.57 7.93 -10.77
N LEU A 401 -3.76 9.09 -10.15
CA LEU A 401 -3.16 9.38 -8.84
C LEU A 401 -3.88 8.62 -7.72
N ALA A 402 -5.21 8.51 -7.81
CA ALA A 402 -6.00 7.73 -6.87
C ALA A 402 -5.62 6.24 -6.90
N VAL A 403 -5.32 5.67 -8.06
CA VAL A 403 -4.82 4.29 -8.21
C VAL A 403 -3.58 4.08 -7.36
N ALA A 404 -2.57 4.95 -7.47
CA ALA A 404 -1.35 4.82 -6.67
C ALA A 404 -1.62 4.90 -5.15
N VAL A 405 -2.53 5.78 -4.73
CA VAL A 405 -2.91 5.90 -3.31
C VAL A 405 -3.66 4.65 -2.82
N PHE A 406 -4.62 4.13 -3.60
CA PHE A 406 -5.38 2.95 -3.22
C PHE A 406 -4.56 1.65 -3.30
N GLU A 407 -3.50 1.60 -4.12
CA GLU A 407 -2.51 0.52 -4.06
C GLU A 407 -1.80 0.47 -2.72
N GLU A 408 -1.42 1.63 -2.15
CA GLU A 408 -0.85 1.68 -0.79
C GLU A 408 -1.87 1.28 0.27
N VAL A 409 -3.13 1.76 0.17
CA VAL A 409 -4.22 1.33 1.08
C VAL A 409 -4.41 -0.19 1.03
N LEU A 410 -4.38 -0.78 -0.16
CA LEU A 410 -4.51 -2.23 -0.33
C LEU A 410 -3.34 -2.99 0.30
N LYS A 411 -2.10 -2.50 0.19
CA LYS A 411 -0.94 -3.11 0.86
C LYS A 411 -1.08 -3.10 2.38
N MET A 412 -1.66 -2.04 2.95
CA MET A 412 -1.86 -1.91 4.40
C MET A 412 -3.08 -2.68 4.93
N ARG A 413 -4.10 -2.87 4.09
CA ARG A 413 -5.42 -3.42 4.47
C ARG A 413 -5.88 -4.48 3.46
N GLU A 414 -5.04 -5.49 3.23
CA GLU A 414 -5.32 -6.60 2.29
C GLU A 414 -6.44 -7.53 2.78
N GLU A 415 -6.80 -7.45 4.06
CA GLU A 415 -7.89 -8.19 4.70
C GLU A 415 -9.26 -7.56 4.45
N GLU A 416 -9.31 -6.31 3.98
CA GLU A 416 -10.55 -5.57 3.75
C GLU A 416 -11.01 -5.71 2.29
N PRO A 417 -12.21 -6.25 2.01
CA PRO A 417 -12.74 -6.29 0.65
C PRO A 417 -12.93 -4.89 0.05
N GLN A 418 -13.12 -3.89 0.91
CA GLN A 418 -13.25 -2.50 0.53
C GLN A 418 -11.98 -1.95 -0.14
N SER A 419 -10.79 -2.35 0.31
CA SER A 419 -9.53 -1.90 -0.29
C SER A 419 -9.40 -2.33 -1.76
N TYR A 420 -9.79 -3.57 -2.06
CA TYR A 420 -9.86 -4.08 -3.44
C TYR A 420 -10.90 -3.32 -4.27
N ARG A 421 -12.09 -3.09 -3.69
CA ARG A 421 -13.18 -2.37 -4.35
C ARG A 421 -12.79 -0.93 -4.68
N ASP A 422 -12.20 -0.21 -3.74
CA ASP A 422 -11.77 1.18 -3.92
C ASP A 422 -10.74 1.31 -5.05
N LEU A 423 -9.73 0.43 -5.04
CA LEU A 423 -8.73 0.36 -6.11
C LEU A 423 -9.38 0.00 -7.46
N ALA A 424 -10.30 -0.97 -7.48
CA ALA A 424 -10.99 -1.36 -8.71
C ALA A 424 -11.78 -0.21 -9.33
N LEU A 425 -12.50 0.57 -8.52
CA LEU A 425 -13.25 1.74 -9.00
C LEU A 425 -12.32 2.83 -9.55
N ALA A 426 -11.16 3.05 -8.90
CA ALA A 426 -10.15 3.96 -9.39
C ALA A 426 -9.53 3.50 -10.72
N LEU A 427 -9.21 2.21 -10.84
CA LEU A 427 -8.70 1.61 -12.07
C LEU A 427 -9.71 1.69 -13.22
N ALA A 428 -10.99 1.44 -12.94
CA ALA A 428 -12.05 1.59 -13.93
C ALA A 428 -12.17 3.04 -14.43
N ALA A 429 -12.08 4.03 -13.53
CA ALA A 429 -12.06 5.44 -13.92
C ALA A 429 -10.78 5.84 -14.70
N ASP A 430 -9.66 5.15 -14.46
CA ASP A 430 -8.41 5.28 -15.24
C ASP A 430 -8.41 4.41 -16.52
N LYS A 431 -9.55 3.77 -16.85
CA LYS A 431 -9.75 2.90 -18.03
C LYS A 431 -8.94 1.59 -18.01
N GLN A 432 -8.41 1.20 -16.86
CA GLN A 432 -7.74 -0.09 -16.67
C GLN A 432 -8.77 -1.18 -16.32
N HIS A 433 -9.71 -1.42 -17.24
CA HIS A 433 -10.91 -2.23 -16.99
C HIS A 433 -10.62 -3.67 -16.58
N GLN A 434 -9.62 -4.32 -17.22
CA GLN A 434 -9.27 -5.70 -16.88
C GLN A 434 -8.84 -5.82 -15.42
N ARG A 435 -7.89 -4.99 -15.00
CA ARG A 435 -7.35 -5.00 -13.64
C ARG A 435 -8.43 -4.65 -12.61
N ALA A 436 -9.37 -3.77 -12.95
CA ALA A 436 -10.53 -3.48 -12.11
C ALA A 436 -11.44 -4.71 -11.94
N VAL A 437 -11.74 -5.42 -13.03
CA VAL A 437 -12.56 -6.64 -13.01
C VAL A 437 -11.87 -7.76 -12.23
N ASP A 438 -10.56 -7.92 -12.37
CA ASP A 438 -9.79 -8.94 -11.64
C ASP A 438 -9.86 -8.72 -10.12
N LEU A 439 -9.75 -7.47 -9.67
CA LEU A 439 -9.88 -7.12 -8.25
C LEU A 439 -11.32 -7.33 -7.73
N LEU A 440 -12.34 -6.93 -8.49
CA LEU A 440 -13.73 -7.17 -8.07
C LEU A 440 -14.08 -8.65 -8.06
N ARG A 441 -13.52 -9.43 -9.00
CA ARG A 441 -13.61 -10.89 -8.99
C ARG A 441 -12.96 -11.46 -7.73
N GLN A 442 -11.81 -10.96 -7.32
CA GLN A 442 -11.19 -11.35 -6.05
C GLN A 442 -12.10 -11.04 -4.85
N VAL A 443 -12.88 -9.95 -4.87
CA VAL A 443 -13.91 -9.69 -3.85
C VAL A 443 -15.05 -10.69 -3.92
N VAL A 444 -15.59 -10.99 -5.10
CA VAL A 444 -16.68 -11.96 -5.30
C VAL A 444 -16.27 -13.38 -4.88
N GLU A 445 -15.05 -13.77 -5.21
CA GLU A 445 -14.48 -15.09 -4.96
C GLU A 445 -13.63 -15.16 -3.69
N GLY A 446 -13.65 -14.10 -2.88
CA GLY A 446 -12.89 -13.99 -1.63
C GLY A 446 -13.63 -14.61 -0.45
N LYS A 447 -12.90 -14.92 0.62
CA LYS A 447 -13.49 -15.28 1.91
C LYS A 447 -13.28 -14.09 2.86
N TRP A 448 -14.37 -13.42 3.20
CA TRP A 448 -14.34 -12.20 4.02
C TRP A 448 -14.85 -12.47 5.43
N ASN A 449 -14.44 -11.61 6.36
CA ASN A 449 -14.99 -11.60 7.71
C ASN A 449 -16.49 -11.27 7.67
N GLY A 450 -17.29 -11.88 8.54
CA GLY A 450 -18.74 -11.68 8.61
C GLY A 450 -19.20 -10.22 8.85
N ARG A 451 -18.30 -9.34 9.32
CA ARG A 451 -18.53 -7.89 9.41
C ARG A 451 -18.78 -7.21 8.06
N PHE A 452 -18.46 -7.88 6.95
CA PHE A 452 -18.68 -7.39 5.58
C PHE A 452 -19.82 -8.17 4.88
N PRO A 453 -21.07 -8.08 5.36
CA PRO A 453 -22.16 -8.85 4.79
C PRO A 453 -22.46 -8.40 3.36
N GLU A 454 -22.61 -9.38 2.46
CA GLU A 454 -23.08 -9.17 1.08
C GLU A 454 -22.17 -8.29 0.20
N ILE A 455 -20.92 -8.03 0.61
CA ILE A 455 -19.96 -7.25 -0.18
C ILE A 455 -19.72 -7.87 -1.56
N GLU A 456 -19.81 -9.19 -1.67
CA GLU A 456 -19.69 -9.93 -2.93
C GLU A 456 -20.78 -9.52 -3.93
N LEU A 457 -22.00 -9.22 -3.46
CA LEU A 457 -23.09 -8.78 -4.33
C LEU A 457 -22.87 -7.34 -4.83
N THR A 458 -22.29 -6.48 -4.00
CA THR A 458 -21.91 -5.12 -4.41
C THR A 458 -20.80 -5.18 -5.45
N ALA A 459 -19.75 -5.96 -5.20
CA ALA A 459 -18.64 -6.13 -6.13
C ALA A 459 -19.09 -6.77 -7.46
N LEU A 460 -19.97 -7.77 -7.42
CA LEU A 460 -20.54 -8.40 -8.62
C LEU A 460 -21.34 -7.40 -9.47
N ASN A 461 -22.13 -6.53 -8.83
CA ASN A 461 -22.86 -5.47 -9.52
C ASN A 461 -21.92 -4.48 -10.22
N GLU A 462 -20.89 -4.03 -9.52
CA GLU A 462 -19.90 -3.08 -10.05
C GLU A 462 -19.08 -3.71 -11.18
N MET A 463 -18.70 -4.98 -11.03
CA MET A 463 -18.01 -5.74 -12.05
C MET A 463 -18.86 -5.85 -13.32
N ASN A 464 -20.14 -6.21 -13.19
CA ASN A 464 -21.08 -6.26 -14.31
C ASN A 464 -21.25 -4.89 -14.98
N ALA A 465 -21.30 -3.81 -14.20
CA ALA A 465 -21.40 -2.45 -14.73
C ALA A 465 -20.16 -2.04 -15.54
N ILE A 466 -18.96 -2.39 -15.06
CA ILE A 466 -17.70 -2.16 -15.80
C ILE A 466 -17.68 -2.97 -17.08
N ILE A 467 -17.96 -4.28 -17.02
CA ILE A 467 -18.00 -5.17 -18.20
C ILE A 467 -19.01 -4.64 -19.24
N ALA A 468 -20.16 -4.14 -18.80
CA ALA A 468 -21.18 -3.63 -19.71
C ALA A 468 -20.80 -2.29 -20.38
N THR A 469 -19.87 -1.52 -19.80
CA THR A 469 -19.56 -0.15 -20.24
C THR A 469 -18.14 0.03 -20.79
N CYS A 470 -17.22 -0.92 -20.57
CA CYS A 470 -15.82 -0.80 -20.99
C CYS A 470 -15.63 -0.79 -22.51
N GLY A 471 -16.60 -1.33 -23.28
CA GLY A 471 -16.57 -1.31 -24.74
C GLY A 471 -15.50 -2.21 -25.38
N GLU A 472 -14.79 -3.00 -24.57
CA GLU A 472 -13.69 -3.89 -24.95
C GLU A 472 -13.94 -5.30 -24.43
N GLN A 473 -13.42 -6.30 -25.15
CA GLN A 473 -13.49 -7.69 -24.71
C GLN A 473 -12.45 -7.93 -23.62
N LEU A 474 -12.92 -8.23 -22.41
CA LEU A 474 -12.08 -8.55 -21.26
C LEU A 474 -11.70 -10.03 -21.27
N ALA A 475 -10.52 -10.34 -20.72
CA ALA A 475 -10.06 -11.69 -20.51
C ALA A 475 -10.93 -12.40 -19.46
N ALA A 476 -11.20 -13.69 -19.72
CA ALA A 476 -12.08 -14.53 -18.94
C ALA A 476 -11.51 -14.88 -17.56
#